data_AF-A0A971B0A8-F1
#
_entry.id   AF-A0A971B0A8-F1
#
_cell.length_a   1.000
_cell.length_b   1.000
_cell.length_c   1.000
_cell.angle_alpha   90.00
_cell.angle_beta   90.00
_cell.angle_gamma   90.00
#
_symmetry.space_group_name_H-M   'P 1'
#
loop_
_entity.id
_entity.type
_entity.pdbx_description
1 polymer ?
#
loop_
_entity_poly.entity_id
_entity_poly.type
_entity_poly.pdbx_seq_one_letter_code
_entity_poly.pdbx_strand_id
1 'polypeptide(L)'
;MSSRPKVLVSGCYDLLHAGHVRFFETASQYGDLYVCVGSDENVRFLKGHDTRFSQDERVYMVAACRHVTHARVSSGSGMLDFEPDMAEIRPEYFVVNEDGLTDGKRALCERYGVELIVLPRTPKAGLPPRSSSEVKASLAGEADRAAADELPYRICMAGGWMDQPFVSKHHPGSVVVVNIHPTREFNLRSGMATSTRNVWQRLQPYNLFPDDPVELARLLFGYENPPGTKYVSGSQDHLGLTMPGANRLYYDGNYWPERIDSTVDDDVCNWIEQSIVLVELFSRPPGYDPLTRQNITTEGVARLGAAGDLCWEAILQKDIRKLGKSLTDTHNAWAEILPLTTNDEINAELDSYACYGRITSGCGGGYIVLATEEDVPGGFRIKVRRFHC
;
A
#
# COMPACT_ATOMS: atom_id res chain seq x y z
N MET A 1 -35.50 43.37 17.37
CA MET A 1 -34.93 42.10 17.87
C MET A 1 -33.46 42.13 17.51
N SER A 2 -32.55 41.92 18.47
CA SER A 2 -31.12 41.78 18.16
C SER A 2 -30.96 40.62 17.18
N SER A 3 -30.21 40.80 16.10
CA SER A 3 -29.83 39.68 15.23
C SER A 3 -29.12 38.63 16.08
N ARG A 4 -29.41 37.35 15.82
CA ARG A 4 -28.64 36.25 16.42
C ARG A 4 -27.17 36.37 15.95
N PRO A 5 -26.19 35.96 16.77
CA PRO A 5 -24.80 35.93 16.34
C PRO A 5 -24.64 35.10 15.07
N LYS A 6 -23.71 35.46 14.20
CA LYS A 6 -23.34 34.68 13.02
C LYS A 6 -22.26 33.68 13.40
N VAL A 7 -22.47 32.44 13.01
CA VAL A 7 -21.55 31.33 13.23
C VAL A 7 -21.05 30.86 11.88
N LEU A 8 -19.75 30.72 11.71
CA LEU A 8 -19.16 30.20 10.47
C LEU A 8 -18.53 28.82 10.71
N VAL A 9 -18.79 27.91 9.77
CA VAL A 9 -18.08 26.63 9.65
C VAL A 9 -17.60 26.44 8.21
N SER A 10 -16.49 25.74 8.02
CA SER A 10 -15.98 25.43 6.69
C SER A 10 -15.59 23.97 6.53
N GLY A 11 -15.72 23.45 5.32
CA GLY A 11 -15.37 22.08 5.00
C GLY A 11 -15.75 21.65 3.59
N CYS A 12 -15.33 20.44 3.22
CA CYS A 12 -15.69 19.84 1.93
C CYS A 12 -17.13 19.31 1.92
N TYR A 13 -17.58 18.70 3.02
CA TYR A 13 -18.93 18.12 3.19
C TYR A 13 -19.40 17.16 2.07
N ASP A 14 -18.45 16.57 1.34
CA ASP A 14 -18.69 15.49 0.39
C ASP A 14 -19.21 14.23 1.11
N LEU A 15 -20.06 13.46 0.43
CA LEU A 15 -20.81 12.32 1.00
C LEU A 15 -21.52 12.69 2.33
N LEU A 16 -22.44 13.66 2.27
CA LEU A 16 -23.15 14.17 3.45
C LEU A 16 -23.79 13.04 4.27
N HIS A 17 -23.49 12.98 5.57
CA HIS A 17 -23.95 11.93 6.47
C HIS A 17 -24.36 12.50 7.84
N ALA A 18 -24.94 11.66 8.70
CA ALA A 18 -25.47 12.04 10.01
C ALA A 18 -24.47 12.83 10.89
N GLY A 19 -23.18 12.46 10.86
CA GLY A 19 -22.12 13.21 11.53
C GLY A 19 -22.02 14.69 11.12
N HIS A 20 -22.17 15.04 9.84
CA HIS A 20 -22.20 16.45 9.40
C HIS A 20 -23.45 17.16 9.89
N VAL A 21 -24.62 16.52 9.77
CA VAL A 21 -25.89 17.10 10.25
C VAL A 21 -25.85 17.33 11.76
N ARG A 22 -25.25 16.42 12.53
CA ARG A 22 -25.06 16.57 13.97
C ARG A 22 -24.09 17.71 14.30
N PHE A 23 -23.03 17.88 13.52
CA PHE A 23 -22.12 19.01 13.67
C PHE A 23 -22.85 20.34 13.42
N PHE A 24 -23.64 20.44 12.36
CA PHE A 24 -24.46 21.63 12.08
C PHE A 24 -25.50 21.89 13.19
N GLU A 25 -26.17 20.85 13.70
CA GLU A 25 -27.09 20.95 14.83
C GLU A 25 -26.41 21.58 16.05
N THR A 26 -25.18 21.17 16.36
CA THR A 26 -24.43 21.66 17.54
C THR A 26 -23.89 23.06 17.29
N ALA A 27 -23.31 23.34 16.12
CA ALA A 27 -22.81 24.67 15.76
C ALA A 27 -23.92 25.73 15.72
N SER A 28 -25.13 25.37 15.27
CA SER A 28 -26.29 26.28 15.23
C SER A 28 -26.80 26.73 16.61
N GLN A 29 -26.31 26.13 17.70
CA GLN A 29 -26.65 26.56 19.07
C GLN A 29 -26.02 27.91 19.43
N TYR A 30 -24.93 28.28 18.74
CA TYR A 30 -24.22 29.54 18.98
C TYR A 30 -24.79 30.72 18.19
N GLY A 31 -25.71 30.49 17.24
CA GLY A 31 -26.26 31.56 16.42
C GLY A 31 -26.90 31.10 15.10
N ASP A 32 -26.86 31.98 14.10
CA ASP A 32 -27.26 31.72 12.72
C ASP A 32 -26.07 31.12 11.97
N LEU A 33 -26.23 29.91 11.43
CA LEU A 33 -25.13 29.10 10.90
C LEU A 33 -24.89 29.36 9.41
N TYR A 34 -23.72 29.86 9.08
CA TYR A 34 -23.18 30.03 7.74
C TYR A 34 -22.17 28.91 7.47
N VAL A 35 -22.30 28.25 6.32
CA VAL A 35 -21.44 27.13 5.92
C VAL A 35 -20.71 27.46 4.62
N CYS A 36 -19.39 27.48 4.65
CA CYS A 36 -18.55 27.57 3.45
C CYS A 36 -18.12 26.18 2.99
N VAL A 37 -18.55 25.81 1.78
CA VAL A 37 -18.29 24.52 1.15
C VAL A 37 -17.10 24.68 0.20
N GLY A 38 -16.01 23.95 0.41
CA GLY A 38 -14.83 24.06 -0.46
C GLY A 38 -15.14 23.76 -1.93
N SER A 39 -14.59 24.55 -2.85
CA SER A 39 -14.81 24.39 -4.30
C SER A 39 -14.24 23.07 -4.83
N ASP A 40 -14.78 22.57 -5.95
CA ASP A 40 -14.29 21.31 -6.54
C ASP A 40 -12.81 21.44 -6.95
N GLU A 41 -12.42 22.59 -7.52
CA GLU A 41 -11.05 22.89 -7.89
C GLU A 41 -10.10 22.88 -6.68
N ASN A 42 -10.48 23.54 -5.58
CA ASN A 42 -9.64 23.61 -4.40
C ASN A 42 -9.53 22.25 -3.69
N VAL A 43 -10.63 21.48 -3.63
CA VAL A 43 -10.61 20.14 -3.07
C VAL A 43 -9.70 19.22 -3.90
N ARG A 44 -9.79 19.28 -5.24
CA ARG A 44 -8.89 18.56 -6.15
C ARG A 44 -7.43 18.95 -5.94
N PHE A 45 -7.15 20.25 -5.86
CA PHE A 45 -5.81 20.78 -5.63
C PHE A 45 -5.19 20.26 -4.31
N LEU A 46 -5.96 20.26 -3.22
CA LEU A 46 -5.45 19.87 -1.90
C LEU A 46 -5.39 18.36 -1.68
N LYS A 47 -6.35 17.61 -2.24
CA LYS A 47 -6.52 16.17 -1.95
C LYS A 47 -6.09 15.25 -3.09
N GLY A 48 -5.81 15.81 -4.28
CA GLY A 48 -5.39 15.05 -5.45
C GLY A 48 -6.50 14.19 -6.08
N HIS A 49 -7.76 14.35 -5.65
CA HIS A 49 -8.88 13.58 -6.17
C HIS A 49 -10.17 14.42 -6.24
N ASP A 50 -11.13 14.01 -7.06
CA ASP A 50 -12.44 14.65 -7.18
C ASP A 50 -13.36 14.34 -5.99
N THR A 51 -14.32 15.24 -5.76
CA THR A 51 -15.47 15.01 -4.90
C THR A 51 -16.47 14.07 -5.58
N ARG A 52 -17.27 13.34 -4.80
CA ARG A 52 -18.32 12.50 -5.40
C ARG A 52 -19.48 13.34 -5.93
N PHE A 53 -19.81 14.41 -5.22
CA PHE A 53 -20.84 15.37 -5.59
C PHE A 53 -20.19 16.72 -5.92
N SER A 54 -20.67 17.36 -6.98
CA SER A 54 -20.23 18.71 -7.36
C SER A 54 -20.41 19.70 -6.22
N GLN A 55 -19.65 20.80 -6.24
CA GLN A 55 -19.78 21.86 -5.25
C GLN A 55 -21.22 22.39 -5.12
N ASP A 56 -21.96 22.46 -6.22
CA ASP A 56 -23.34 22.94 -6.24
C ASP A 56 -24.29 21.94 -5.57
N GLU A 57 -24.13 20.64 -5.84
CA GLU A 57 -24.87 19.58 -5.13
C GLU A 57 -24.57 19.58 -3.63
N ARG A 58 -23.29 19.73 -3.26
CA ARG A 58 -22.87 19.79 -1.85
C ARG A 58 -23.47 21.01 -1.15
N VAL A 59 -23.44 22.19 -1.77
CA VAL A 59 -24.08 23.40 -1.24
C VAL A 59 -25.60 23.20 -1.10
N TYR A 60 -26.26 22.62 -2.11
CA TYR A 60 -27.70 22.34 -2.06
C TYR A 60 -28.06 21.43 -0.88
N MET A 61 -27.35 20.31 -0.72
CA MET A 61 -27.59 19.37 0.38
C MET A 61 -27.32 19.99 1.77
N VAL A 62 -26.26 20.80 1.89
CA VAL A 62 -25.93 21.51 3.14
C VAL A 62 -27.00 22.57 3.45
N ALA A 63 -27.43 23.37 2.46
CA ALA A 63 -28.47 24.38 2.62
C ALA A 63 -29.83 23.77 3.00
N ALA A 64 -30.12 22.54 2.57
CA ALA A 64 -31.35 21.83 2.94
C ALA A 64 -31.36 21.34 4.39
N CYS A 65 -30.22 21.34 5.09
CA CYS A 65 -30.18 20.98 6.51
C CYS A 65 -30.87 22.05 7.35
N ARG A 66 -31.91 21.69 8.11
CA ARG A 66 -32.72 22.58 8.98
C ARG A 66 -31.94 23.50 9.94
N HIS A 67 -30.67 23.19 10.20
CA HIS A 67 -29.80 23.89 11.15
C HIS A 67 -28.89 24.91 10.46
N VAL A 68 -28.88 24.96 9.13
CA VAL A 68 -28.05 25.86 8.33
C VAL A 68 -28.89 27.06 7.89
N THR A 69 -28.41 28.27 8.19
CA THR A 69 -29.06 29.52 7.77
C THR A 69 -28.68 29.88 6.33
N HIS A 70 -27.41 29.70 5.97
CA HIS A 70 -26.92 29.93 4.61
C HIS A 70 -25.73 29.02 4.30
N ALA A 71 -25.66 28.52 3.07
CA ALA A 71 -24.51 27.76 2.57
C ALA A 71 -24.06 28.32 1.22
N ARG A 72 -22.75 28.39 1.01
CA ARG A 72 -22.16 28.84 -0.25
C ARG A 72 -20.83 28.14 -0.52
N VAL A 73 -20.39 28.19 -1.77
CA VAL A 73 -19.03 27.74 -2.13
C VAL A 73 -18.01 28.73 -1.56
N SER A 74 -16.93 28.22 -0.96
CA SER A 74 -15.81 29.06 -0.50
C SER A 74 -15.23 29.86 -1.67
N SER A 75 -14.96 31.14 -1.45
CA SER A 75 -14.49 32.05 -2.50
C SER A 75 -12.98 32.11 -2.66
N GLY A 76 -12.22 31.57 -1.70
CA GLY A 76 -10.77 31.48 -1.76
C GLY A 76 -10.23 30.11 -2.20
N SER A 77 -8.94 29.91 -1.97
CA SER A 77 -8.20 28.69 -2.31
C SER A 77 -7.18 28.34 -1.22
N GLY A 78 -6.64 27.12 -1.26
CA GLY A 78 -5.69 26.61 -0.28
C GLY A 78 -6.37 26.13 1.02
N MET A 79 -5.56 25.92 2.06
CA MET A 79 -6.02 25.34 3.34
C MET A 79 -7.00 26.22 4.14
N LEU A 80 -7.05 27.52 3.83
CA LEU A 80 -7.92 28.52 4.44
C LEU A 80 -8.79 29.19 3.38
N ASP A 81 -9.36 28.40 2.46
CA ASP A 81 -10.17 28.88 1.33
C ASP A 81 -11.39 29.72 1.73
N PHE A 82 -11.86 29.59 2.95
CA PHE A 82 -12.98 30.34 3.52
C PHE A 82 -12.57 31.71 4.12
N GLU A 83 -11.27 32.08 4.12
CA GLU A 83 -10.82 33.37 4.68
C GLU A 83 -11.54 34.58 4.06
N PRO A 84 -11.69 34.70 2.72
CA PRO A 84 -12.41 35.84 2.14
C PRO A 84 -13.88 35.86 2.59
N ASP A 85 -14.48 34.68 2.77
CA ASP A 85 -15.85 34.56 3.26
C ASP A 85 -15.99 34.99 4.73
N MET A 86 -15.01 34.67 5.57
CA MET A 86 -14.96 35.13 6.95
C MET A 86 -14.89 36.66 7.02
N ALA A 87 -14.09 37.29 6.14
CA ALA A 87 -13.97 38.74 6.06
C ALA A 87 -15.29 39.44 5.67
N GLU A 88 -16.08 38.80 4.80
CA GLU A 88 -17.37 39.30 4.34
C GLU A 88 -18.49 39.05 5.35
N ILE A 89 -18.63 37.81 5.83
CA ILE A 89 -19.70 37.39 6.75
C ILE A 89 -19.53 38.09 8.10
N ARG A 90 -18.28 38.28 8.54
CA ARG A 90 -17.88 38.78 9.86
C ARG A 90 -18.59 38.03 10.99
N PRO A 91 -18.33 36.72 11.13
CA PRO A 91 -18.96 35.92 12.17
C PRO A 91 -18.42 36.30 13.55
N GLU A 92 -19.25 36.21 14.59
CA GLU A 92 -18.78 36.27 15.97
C GLU A 92 -18.05 34.97 16.36
N TYR A 93 -18.49 33.84 15.81
CA TYR A 93 -17.94 32.51 16.13
C TYR A 93 -17.48 31.76 14.90
N PHE A 94 -16.32 31.11 14.98
CA PHE A 94 -15.88 30.09 14.04
C PHE A 94 -15.84 28.74 14.76
N VAL A 95 -16.62 27.77 14.28
CA VAL A 95 -16.76 26.48 14.95
C VAL A 95 -16.03 25.41 14.15
N VAL A 96 -15.22 24.59 14.83
CA VAL A 96 -14.54 23.43 14.26
C VAL A 96 -14.71 22.21 15.15
N ASN A 97 -14.59 21.02 14.55
CA ASN A 97 -14.36 19.82 15.36
C ASN A 97 -12.88 19.73 15.78
N GLU A 98 -12.60 18.98 16.85
CA GLU A 98 -11.24 18.74 17.36
C GLU A 98 -10.26 18.26 16.29
N ASP A 99 -10.69 17.36 15.40
CA ASP A 99 -9.89 16.83 14.28
C ASP A 99 -9.66 17.84 13.14
N GLY A 100 -10.45 18.91 13.10
CA GLY A 100 -10.40 19.96 12.10
C GLY A 100 -9.64 21.21 12.53
N LEU A 101 -9.11 21.24 13.76
CA LEU A 101 -8.35 22.37 14.31
C LEU A 101 -6.92 22.38 13.75
N THR A 102 -6.47 23.57 13.32
CA THR A 102 -5.07 23.80 12.89
C THR A 102 -4.58 25.14 13.43
N ASP A 103 -3.27 25.31 13.54
CA ASP A 103 -2.66 26.58 13.96
C ASP A 103 -3.04 27.73 13.01
N GLY A 104 -3.15 27.44 11.70
CA GLY A 104 -3.60 28.41 10.71
C GLY A 104 -5.01 28.94 10.98
N LYS A 105 -5.96 28.06 11.35
CA LYS A 105 -7.32 28.47 11.72
C LYS A 105 -7.36 29.30 13.00
N ARG A 106 -6.53 28.94 13.99
CA ARG A 106 -6.41 29.72 15.24
C ARG A 106 -5.88 31.12 14.98
N ALA A 107 -4.77 31.23 14.27
CA ALA A 107 -4.18 32.51 13.89
C ALA A 107 -5.13 33.37 13.03
N LEU A 108 -5.94 32.73 12.17
CA LEU A 108 -6.95 33.43 11.38
C LEU A 108 -8.06 34.00 12.27
N CYS A 109 -8.60 33.22 13.20
CA CYS A 109 -9.63 33.70 14.13
C CYS A 109 -9.12 34.87 14.99
N GLU A 110 -7.90 34.79 15.51
CA GLU A 110 -7.26 35.87 16.26
C GLU A 110 -7.12 37.15 15.41
N ARG A 111 -6.71 37.01 14.14
CA ARG A 111 -6.54 38.13 13.21
C ARG A 111 -7.85 38.85 12.91
N TYR A 112 -8.95 38.11 12.77
CA TYR A 112 -10.27 38.67 12.45
C TYR A 112 -11.12 39.00 13.69
N GLY A 113 -10.59 38.75 14.89
CA GLY A 113 -11.34 38.97 16.15
C GLY A 113 -12.55 38.04 16.30
N VAL A 114 -12.48 36.84 15.73
CA VAL A 114 -13.54 35.82 15.75
C VAL A 114 -13.25 34.83 16.89
N GLU A 115 -14.26 34.50 17.69
CA GLU A 115 -14.10 33.53 18.76
C GLU A 115 -14.10 32.10 18.20
N LEU A 116 -13.01 31.36 18.42
CA LEU A 116 -12.85 29.99 17.98
C LEU A 116 -13.45 29.00 18.97
N ILE A 117 -14.41 28.20 18.51
CA ILE A 117 -15.05 27.14 19.29
C ILE A 117 -14.65 25.78 18.74
N VAL A 118 -14.14 24.91 19.61
CA VAL A 118 -13.74 23.55 19.27
C VAL A 118 -14.71 22.58 19.92
N LEU A 119 -15.36 21.75 19.10
CA LEU A 119 -16.36 20.78 19.55
C LEU A 119 -15.86 19.34 19.40
N PRO A 120 -16.17 18.43 20.35
CA PRO A 120 -15.91 17.02 20.19
C PRO A 120 -16.88 16.39 19.19
N ARG A 121 -16.45 15.32 18.52
CA ARG A 121 -17.28 14.61 17.53
C ARG A 121 -18.19 13.58 18.21
N THR A 122 -19.27 14.05 18.84
CA THR A 122 -20.22 13.16 19.53
C THR A 122 -21.40 12.80 18.63
N PRO A 123 -21.62 11.51 18.30
CA PRO A 123 -22.78 11.08 17.52
C PRO A 123 -24.10 11.42 18.23
N LYS A 124 -25.17 11.61 17.45
CA LYS A 124 -26.52 11.72 18.02
C LYS A 124 -26.92 10.37 18.61
N ALA A 125 -27.59 10.37 19.76
CA ALA A 125 -28.06 9.15 20.40
C ALA A 125 -28.85 8.27 19.41
N GLY A 126 -28.51 6.97 19.36
CA GLY A 126 -29.11 6.01 18.44
C GLY A 126 -28.55 6.01 17.02
N LEU A 127 -27.59 6.88 16.68
CA LEU A 127 -26.89 6.87 15.39
C LEU A 127 -25.43 6.42 15.56
N PRO A 128 -24.88 5.66 14.59
CA PRO A 128 -23.48 5.26 14.62
C PRO A 128 -22.55 6.47 14.45
N PRO A 129 -21.32 6.41 15.00
CA PRO A 129 -20.26 7.34 14.60
C PRO A 129 -19.98 7.19 13.10
N ARG A 130 -19.81 8.32 12.41
CA ARG A 130 -19.45 8.36 10.98
C ARG A 130 -18.54 9.53 10.68
N SER A 131 -17.46 9.26 9.95
CA SER A 131 -16.66 10.26 9.24
C SER A 131 -16.75 10.06 7.72
N SER A 132 -16.47 11.10 6.94
CA SER A 132 -16.45 10.97 5.48
C SER A 132 -15.38 9.99 5.02
N SER A 133 -14.26 9.88 5.75
CA SER A 133 -13.21 8.89 5.50
C SER A 133 -13.70 7.46 5.73
N GLU A 134 -14.45 7.21 6.82
CA GLU A 134 -15.08 5.91 7.08
C GLU A 134 -16.17 5.59 6.05
N VAL A 135 -16.98 6.58 5.67
CA VAL A 135 -18.01 6.38 4.64
C VAL A 135 -17.35 6.07 3.31
N LYS A 136 -16.29 6.79 2.91
CA LYS A 136 -15.48 6.47 1.72
C LYS A 136 -14.86 5.09 1.83
N ALA A 137 -14.28 4.71 2.97
CA ALA A 137 -13.73 3.37 3.19
C ALA A 137 -14.81 2.26 3.14
N SER A 138 -16.04 2.56 3.56
CA SER A 138 -17.18 1.64 3.51
C SER A 138 -17.84 1.57 2.12
N LEU A 139 -17.84 2.66 1.35
CA LEU A 139 -18.35 2.76 -0.03
C LEU A 139 -17.32 2.31 -1.07
N ALA A 140 -16.03 2.34 -0.72
CA ALA A 140 -14.98 1.57 -1.39
C ALA A 140 -15.23 0.05 -1.27
N GLY A 141 -16.25 -0.36 -0.52
CA GLY A 141 -16.79 -1.72 -0.46
C GLY A 141 -17.71 -2.05 -1.63
N GLU A 142 -17.09 -2.47 -2.73
CA GLU A 142 -17.40 -3.68 -3.54
C GLU A 142 -16.53 -3.65 -4.81
N ALA A 143 -16.29 -2.46 -5.38
CA ALA A 143 -15.42 -2.28 -6.55
C ALA A 143 -13.94 -2.06 -6.20
N ASP A 144 -13.62 -1.24 -5.18
CA ASP A 144 -12.22 -0.98 -4.78
C ASP A 144 -11.64 -2.10 -3.91
N ARG A 145 -12.46 -2.77 -3.09
CA ARG A 145 -12.05 -4.02 -2.43
C ARG A 145 -11.83 -5.14 -3.43
N ALA A 146 -12.66 -5.29 -4.47
CA ALA A 146 -12.38 -6.24 -5.55
C ALA A 146 -11.06 -5.91 -6.26
N ALA A 147 -10.77 -4.64 -6.56
CA ALA A 147 -9.53 -4.26 -7.23
C ALA A 147 -8.27 -4.40 -6.35
N ALA A 148 -8.37 -4.17 -5.04
CA ALA A 148 -7.29 -4.36 -4.06
C ALA A 148 -7.09 -5.83 -3.63
N ASP A 149 -8.18 -6.59 -3.53
CA ASP A 149 -8.23 -8.03 -3.27
C ASP A 149 -8.02 -8.87 -4.55
N GLU A 150 -7.90 -8.28 -5.73
CA GLU A 150 -7.45 -8.95 -6.98
C GLU A 150 -5.98 -8.70 -7.31
N LEU A 151 -5.36 -7.65 -6.75
CA LEU A 151 -3.95 -7.39 -7.02
C LEU A 151 -3.12 -8.60 -6.60
N PRO A 152 -2.27 -9.12 -7.49
CA PRO A 152 -1.50 -10.31 -7.21
C PRO A 152 -0.50 -10.05 -6.08
N TYR A 153 0.06 -11.15 -5.57
CA TYR A 153 1.24 -11.13 -4.75
C TYR A 153 2.43 -11.73 -5.51
N ARG A 154 3.62 -11.55 -4.96
CA ARG A 154 4.88 -12.05 -5.51
C ARG A 154 5.57 -12.92 -4.46
N ILE A 155 5.98 -14.13 -4.83
CA ILE A 155 6.90 -14.96 -4.05
C ILE A 155 8.29 -14.92 -4.67
N CYS A 156 9.30 -14.52 -3.89
CA CYS A 156 10.70 -14.71 -4.27
C CYS A 156 11.10 -16.14 -3.94
N MET A 157 11.32 -16.97 -4.95
CA MET A 157 11.69 -18.38 -4.78
C MET A 157 13.18 -18.52 -4.49
N ALA A 158 14.02 -17.88 -5.30
CA ALA A 158 15.47 -18.00 -5.18
C ALA A 158 16.19 -16.75 -5.70
N GLY A 159 17.42 -16.54 -5.23
CA GLY A 159 18.32 -15.51 -5.76
C GLY A 159 17.97 -14.06 -5.39
N GLY A 160 16.98 -13.81 -4.52
CA GLY A 160 16.65 -12.44 -4.10
C GLY A 160 17.87 -11.67 -3.59
N TRP A 161 17.90 -10.34 -3.78
CA TRP A 161 19.05 -9.43 -3.68
C TRP A 161 19.90 -9.27 -4.93
N MET A 162 19.81 -10.17 -5.93
CA MET A 162 20.53 -9.96 -7.20
C MET A 162 20.04 -8.72 -7.97
N ASP A 163 18.83 -8.26 -7.70
CA ASP A 163 18.24 -7.02 -8.22
C ASP A 163 18.82 -5.73 -7.60
N GLN A 164 19.73 -5.88 -6.63
CA GLN A 164 20.48 -4.77 -6.05
C GLN A 164 21.85 -4.65 -6.71
N PRO A 165 22.17 -3.52 -7.37
CA PRO A 165 23.47 -3.28 -8.01
C PRO A 165 24.68 -3.51 -7.11
N PHE A 166 24.55 -3.19 -5.82
CA PHE A 166 25.65 -3.38 -4.87
C PHE A 166 25.95 -4.86 -4.59
N VAL A 167 25.05 -5.77 -4.96
CA VAL A 167 25.22 -7.23 -4.89
C VAL A 167 25.66 -7.76 -6.27
N SER A 168 24.83 -7.60 -7.31
CA SER A 168 25.06 -8.24 -8.61
C SER A 168 26.27 -7.70 -9.40
N LYS A 169 26.82 -6.53 -9.02
CA LYS A 169 28.11 -6.07 -9.56
C LYS A 169 29.28 -7.01 -9.23
N HIS A 170 29.16 -7.83 -8.18
CA HIS A 170 30.22 -8.76 -7.76
C HIS A 170 30.22 -10.05 -8.58
N HIS A 171 29.04 -10.48 -9.04
CA HIS A 171 28.85 -11.60 -9.96
C HIS A 171 27.42 -11.53 -10.52
N PRO A 172 27.19 -11.69 -11.84
CA PRO A 172 25.85 -11.68 -12.40
C PRO A 172 25.07 -12.94 -12.02
N GLY A 173 23.74 -12.90 -12.07
CA GLY A 173 22.92 -14.06 -11.68
C GLY A 173 21.44 -13.77 -11.60
N SER A 174 20.69 -14.80 -11.21
CA SER A 174 19.23 -14.78 -11.37
C SER A 174 18.47 -14.60 -10.07
N VAL A 175 17.35 -13.87 -10.14
CA VAL A 175 16.23 -13.97 -9.19
C VAL A 175 15.12 -14.77 -9.86
N VAL A 176 14.46 -15.67 -9.13
CA VAL A 176 13.23 -16.33 -9.60
C VAL A 176 12.05 -15.86 -8.76
N VAL A 177 11.06 -15.27 -9.42
CA VAL A 177 9.83 -14.78 -8.81
C VAL A 177 8.61 -15.46 -9.43
N VAL A 178 7.58 -15.68 -8.61
CA VAL A 178 6.30 -16.27 -9.03
C VAL A 178 5.17 -15.31 -8.67
N ASN A 179 4.33 -15.00 -9.65
CA ASN A 179 3.15 -14.17 -9.49
C ASN A 179 1.98 -15.05 -9.05
N ILE A 180 1.31 -14.68 -7.96
CA ILE A 180 0.25 -15.50 -7.36
C ILE A 180 -1.03 -14.70 -7.17
N HIS A 181 -2.16 -15.41 -7.22
CA HIS A 181 -3.43 -14.85 -6.80
C HIS A 181 -3.47 -14.63 -5.28
N PRO A 182 -4.20 -13.61 -4.82
CA PRO A 182 -4.49 -13.36 -3.41
C PRO A 182 -5.50 -14.39 -2.87
N THR A 183 -5.07 -15.65 -2.68
CA THR A 183 -5.92 -16.72 -2.13
C THR A 183 -6.31 -16.50 -0.65
N ARG A 184 -5.67 -15.50 -0.02
CA ARG A 184 -5.95 -14.97 1.32
C ARG A 184 -5.30 -13.59 1.45
N GLU A 185 -5.65 -12.90 2.52
CA GLU A 185 -4.92 -11.71 2.94
C GLU A 185 -3.56 -12.10 3.52
N PHE A 186 -2.48 -11.54 3.00
CA PHE A 186 -1.12 -11.76 3.50
C PHE A 186 -0.68 -10.63 4.43
N ASN A 187 0.09 -10.98 5.47
CA ASN A 187 0.61 -10.02 6.45
C ASN A 187 1.43 -8.90 5.81
N LEU A 188 1.39 -7.70 6.40
CA LEU A 188 2.25 -6.59 6.00
C LEU A 188 3.72 -6.89 6.35
N ARG A 189 4.65 -6.38 5.53
CA ARG A 189 6.12 -6.54 5.71
C ARG A 189 6.58 -8.01 5.76
N SER A 190 5.91 -8.87 5.00
CA SER A 190 6.10 -10.33 5.00
C SER A 190 6.93 -10.87 3.82
N GLY A 191 7.55 -10.02 3.00
CA GLY A 191 8.24 -10.44 1.77
C GLY A 191 7.34 -10.59 0.54
N MET A 192 6.04 -10.32 0.67
CA MET A 192 5.05 -10.52 -0.41
C MET A 192 4.84 -9.28 -1.32
N ALA A 193 5.83 -8.37 -1.40
CA ALA A 193 5.77 -7.12 -2.19
C ALA A 193 4.60 -6.16 -1.81
N THR A 194 4.22 -6.14 -0.53
CA THR A 194 3.08 -5.34 -0.05
C THR A 194 3.26 -3.83 -0.23
N SER A 195 4.49 -3.32 -0.18
CA SER A 195 4.77 -1.89 -0.45
C SER A 195 4.36 -1.51 -1.86
N THR A 196 4.83 -2.28 -2.84
CA THR A 196 4.57 -2.02 -4.25
C THR A 196 3.10 -2.22 -4.59
N ARG A 197 2.42 -3.19 -3.95
CA ARG A 197 0.95 -3.33 -4.04
C ARG A 197 0.22 -2.08 -3.56
N ASN A 198 0.64 -1.48 -2.45
CA ASN A 198 0.02 -0.25 -1.95
C ASN A 198 0.23 0.93 -2.92
N VAL A 199 1.40 1.00 -3.59
CA VAL A 199 1.64 1.98 -4.65
C VAL A 199 0.70 1.73 -5.83
N TRP A 200 0.56 0.49 -6.28
CA TRP A 200 -0.35 0.13 -7.36
C TRP A 200 -1.80 0.50 -7.01
N GLN A 201 -2.31 0.12 -5.83
CA GLN A 201 -3.66 0.49 -5.37
C GLN A 201 -3.88 2.00 -5.33
N ARG A 202 -2.88 2.76 -4.86
CA ARG A 202 -2.96 4.23 -4.85
C ARG A 202 -3.02 4.82 -6.26
N LEU A 203 -2.43 4.14 -7.24
CA LEU A 203 -2.41 4.59 -8.63
C LEU A 203 -3.63 4.13 -9.46
N GLN A 204 -4.34 3.09 -9.01
CA GLN A 204 -5.52 2.53 -9.70
C GLN A 204 -6.58 3.57 -10.11
N PRO A 205 -6.97 4.53 -9.24
CA PRO A 205 -7.98 5.53 -9.58
C PRO A 205 -7.61 6.43 -10.77
N TYR A 206 -6.33 6.55 -11.12
CA TYR A 206 -5.88 7.39 -12.24
C TYR A 206 -5.91 6.67 -13.59
N ASN A 207 -6.09 5.33 -13.60
CA ASN A 207 -6.13 4.48 -14.79
C ASN A 207 -4.96 4.71 -15.77
N LEU A 208 -3.75 4.84 -15.24
CA LEU A 208 -2.53 5.16 -15.99
C LEU A 208 -1.68 3.92 -16.32
N PHE A 209 -2.25 2.71 -16.23
CA PHE A 209 -1.44 1.50 -16.37
C PHE A 209 -1.26 1.08 -17.82
N PRO A 210 -0.02 0.83 -18.25
CA PRO A 210 0.22 0.20 -19.53
C PRO A 210 -0.26 -1.27 -19.50
N ASP A 211 -0.71 -1.76 -20.64
CA ASP A 211 -1.10 -3.18 -20.82
C ASP A 211 0.11 -4.11 -20.73
N ASP A 212 1.30 -3.61 -21.12
CA ASP A 212 2.53 -4.37 -21.03
C ASP A 212 2.99 -4.51 -19.55
N PRO A 213 3.16 -5.75 -19.04
CA PRO A 213 3.48 -5.96 -17.64
C PRO A 213 4.87 -5.44 -17.26
N VAL A 214 5.82 -5.40 -18.21
CA VAL A 214 7.19 -4.91 -17.96
C VAL A 214 7.19 -3.39 -17.87
N GLU A 215 6.45 -2.70 -18.73
CA GLU A 215 6.23 -1.25 -18.63
C GLU A 215 5.48 -0.88 -17.34
N LEU A 216 4.51 -1.69 -16.92
CA LEU A 216 3.83 -1.49 -15.65
C LEU A 216 4.80 -1.62 -14.47
N ALA A 217 5.69 -2.63 -14.50
CA ALA A 217 6.74 -2.75 -13.51
C ALA A 217 7.66 -1.51 -13.48
N ARG A 218 8.04 -0.97 -14.65
CA ARG A 218 8.87 0.25 -14.75
C ARG A 218 8.17 1.45 -14.13
N LEU A 219 6.89 1.62 -14.41
CA LEU A 219 6.07 2.70 -13.86
C LEU A 219 6.04 2.59 -12.34
N LEU A 220 5.68 1.43 -11.80
CA LEU A 220 5.61 1.21 -10.35
C LEU A 220 6.99 1.41 -9.69
N PHE A 221 8.08 0.94 -10.32
CA PHE A 221 9.45 1.12 -9.86
C PHE A 221 9.83 2.60 -9.76
N GLY A 222 9.47 3.40 -10.76
CA GLY A 222 9.70 4.85 -10.73
C GLY A 222 8.92 5.56 -9.62
N TYR A 223 7.67 5.15 -9.37
CA TYR A 223 6.85 5.71 -8.29
C TYR A 223 7.35 5.36 -6.88
N GLU A 224 7.93 4.17 -6.69
CA GLU A 224 8.56 3.80 -5.42
C GLU A 224 9.91 4.48 -5.20
N ASN A 225 10.61 4.86 -6.29
CA ASN A 225 11.97 5.37 -6.25
C ASN A 225 12.08 6.78 -6.86
N PRO A 226 11.40 7.79 -6.30
CA PRO A 226 11.48 9.15 -6.81
C PRO A 226 12.89 9.75 -6.67
N PRO A 227 13.24 10.79 -7.47
CA PRO A 227 14.52 11.47 -7.35
C PRO A 227 14.84 11.92 -5.92
N GLY A 228 16.06 11.65 -5.47
CA GLY A 228 16.52 11.95 -4.10
C GLY A 228 16.31 10.83 -3.08
N THR A 229 15.75 9.69 -3.48
CA THR A 229 15.61 8.51 -2.62
C THR A 229 16.98 7.96 -2.21
N LYS A 230 17.19 7.78 -0.90
CA LYS A 230 18.48 7.29 -0.34
C LYS A 230 18.69 5.79 -0.51
N TYR A 231 17.61 5.02 -0.48
CA TYR A 231 17.61 3.57 -0.64
C TYR A 231 16.63 3.20 -1.74
N VAL A 232 17.15 2.65 -2.83
CA VAL A 232 16.35 2.26 -3.99
C VAL A 232 15.89 0.81 -3.82
N SER A 233 14.57 0.57 -3.80
CA SER A 233 14.02 -0.79 -3.83
C SER A 233 14.40 -1.46 -5.15
N GLY A 234 14.71 -2.76 -5.13
CA GLY A 234 15.08 -3.47 -6.34
C GLY A 234 13.86 -3.77 -7.22
N SER A 235 14.06 -4.09 -8.49
CA SER A 235 12.95 -4.26 -9.45
C SER A 235 12.21 -5.59 -9.35
N GLN A 236 12.71 -6.57 -8.56
CA GLN A 236 12.10 -7.91 -8.50
C GLN A 236 10.65 -7.89 -8.00
N ASP A 237 10.33 -6.98 -7.06
CA ASP A 237 8.99 -6.86 -6.47
C ASP A 237 8.00 -6.36 -7.53
N HIS A 238 8.42 -5.36 -8.31
CA HIS A 238 7.66 -4.77 -9.41
C HIS A 238 7.40 -5.77 -10.53
N LEU A 239 8.46 -6.44 -10.99
CA LEU A 239 8.37 -7.45 -12.06
C LEU A 239 7.55 -8.66 -11.61
N GLY A 240 7.79 -9.17 -10.40
CA GLY A 240 7.07 -10.34 -9.90
C GLY A 240 5.62 -10.07 -9.50
N LEU A 241 5.20 -8.81 -9.33
CA LEU A 241 3.79 -8.44 -9.18
C LEU A 241 3.06 -8.33 -10.52
N THR A 242 3.75 -7.89 -11.56
CA THR A 242 3.11 -7.50 -12.83
C THR A 242 3.17 -8.60 -13.88
N MET A 243 4.27 -9.36 -13.91
CA MET A 243 4.47 -10.45 -14.84
C MET A 243 3.81 -11.74 -14.34
N PRO A 244 2.85 -12.33 -15.08
CA PRO A 244 2.21 -13.58 -14.67
C PRO A 244 3.17 -14.77 -14.73
N GLY A 245 2.79 -15.87 -14.09
CA GLY A 245 3.53 -17.12 -14.09
C GLY A 245 4.81 -17.07 -13.26
N ALA A 246 5.80 -17.87 -13.68
CA ALA A 246 7.14 -17.88 -13.11
C ALA A 246 8.11 -17.12 -14.02
N ASN A 247 8.95 -16.29 -13.40
CA ASN A 247 9.84 -15.38 -14.10
C ASN A 247 11.25 -15.46 -13.50
N ARG A 248 12.25 -15.74 -14.35
CA ARG A 248 13.67 -15.62 -14.03
C ARG A 248 14.18 -14.27 -14.52
N LEU A 249 14.74 -13.50 -13.61
CA LEU A 249 15.25 -12.15 -13.82
C LEU A 249 16.78 -12.19 -13.67
N TYR A 250 17.51 -12.03 -14.77
CA TYR A 250 18.98 -12.07 -14.78
C TYR A 250 19.58 -10.67 -14.64
N TYR A 251 20.38 -10.44 -13.60
CA TYR A 251 20.98 -9.15 -13.27
C TYR A 251 22.51 -9.19 -13.36
N ASP A 252 23.09 -8.07 -13.79
CA ASP A 252 24.52 -7.89 -14.06
C ASP A 252 25.12 -6.63 -13.41
N GLY A 253 24.50 -6.15 -12.33
CA GLY A 253 24.91 -4.92 -11.64
C GLY A 253 24.01 -3.72 -11.87
N ASN A 254 22.88 -3.90 -12.55
CA ASN A 254 21.84 -2.88 -12.74
C ASN A 254 20.58 -3.17 -11.92
N TYR A 255 19.77 -2.13 -11.65
CA TYR A 255 18.47 -2.30 -10.99
C TYR A 255 17.45 -3.01 -11.87
N TRP A 256 17.61 -2.95 -13.19
CA TRP A 256 16.74 -3.61 -14.16
C TRP A 256 17.47 -4.84 -14.71
N PRO A 257 16.79 -6.00 -14.88
CA PRO A 257 17.44 -7.19 -15.40
C PRO A 257 17.86 -7.01 -16.86
N GLU A 258 18.99 -7.62 -17.23
CA GLU A 258 19.48 -7.68 -18.60
C GLU A 258 18.61 -8.64 -19.44
N ARG A 259 18.15 -9.73 -18.82
CA ARG A 259 17.29 -10.75 -19.46
C ARG A 259 16.18 -11.19 -18.53
N ILE A 260 15.00 -11.40 -19.11
CA ILE A 260 13.84 -11.99 -18.44
C ILE A 260 13.44 -13.24 -19.20
N ASP A 261 13.43 -14.39 -18.51
CA ASP A 261 12.89 -15.65 -19.03
C ASP A 261 11.58 -15.95 -18.27
N SER A 262 10.47 -16.20 -18.97
CA SER A 262 9.13 -16.34 -18.38
C SER A 262 8.44 -17.62 -18.83
N THR A 263 7.62 -18.20 -17.96
CA THR A 263 6.71 -19.29 -18.32
C THR A 263 5.35 -19.12 -17.66
N VAL A 264 4.31 -19.26 -18.48
CA VAL A 264 2.89 -19.31 -18.08
C VAL A 264 2.26 -20.65 -18.47
N ASP A 265 3.09 -21.65 -18.78
CA ASP A 265 2.64 -23.00 -19.12
C ASP A 265 1.83 -23.59 -17.97
N ASP A 266 0.65 -24.13 -18.28
CA ASP A 266 -0.29 -24.60 -17.27
C ASP A 266 0.25 -25.77 -16.46
N ASP A 267 0.96 -26.70 -17.10
CA ASP A 267 1.52 -27.85 -16.39
C ASP A 267 2.66 -27.43 -15.45
N VAL A 268 3.49 -26.48 -15.86
CA VAL A 268 4.51 -25.88 -14.99
C VAL A 268 3.85 -25.13 -13.83
N CYS A 269 2.85 -24.29 -14.09
CA CYS A 269 2.18 -23.53 -13.05
C CYS A 269 1.45 -24.44 -12.05
N ASN A 270 0.75 -25.47 -12.53
CA ASN A 270 0.08 -26.47 -11.69
C ASN A 270 1.09 -27.23 -10.82
N TRP A 271 2.24 -27.58 -11.39
CA TRP A 271 3.30 -28.24 -10.63
C TRP A 271 3.87 -27.33 -9.52
N ILE A 272 4.07 -26.04 -9.78
CA ILE A 272 4.49 -25.07 -8.75
C ILE A 272 3.44 -25.01 -7.62
N GLU A 273 2.15 -24.93 -7.96
CA GLU A 273 1.05 -24.90 -6.98
C GLU A 273 1.04 -26.16 -6.10
N GLN A 274 1.37 -27.33 -6.64
CA GLN A 274 1.47 -28.60 -5.93
C GLN A 274 2.79 -28.77 -5.15
N SER A 275 3.83 -28.02 -5.51
CA SER A 275 5.17 -28.19 -4.94
C SER A 275 5.48 -27.19 -3.82
N ILE A 276 4.70 -26.11 -3.71
CA ILE A 276 4.96 -25.03 -2.75
C ILE A 276 3.89 -24.94 -1.67
N VAL A 277 4.32 -24.96 -0.42
CA VAL A 277 3.50 -24.61 0.76
C VAL A 277 4.09 -23.36 1.41
N LEU A 278 3.22 -22.41 1.74
CA LEU A 278 3.56 -21.27 2.58
C LEU A 278 3.13 -21.55 4.02
N VAL A 279 4.00 -21.25 4.98
CA VAL A 279 3.69 -21.28 6.42
C VAL A 279 3.96 -19.91 7.01
N GLU A 280 3.08 -19.44 7.88
CA GLU A 280 3.25 -18.13 8.52
C GLU A 280 4.42 -18.15 9.51
N LEU A 281 5.26 -17.12 9.42
CA LEU A 281 6.36 -16.86 10.33
C LEU A 281 6.09 -15.51 11.01
N PHE A 282 6.68 -15.30 12.19
CA PHE A 282 6.55 -14.02 12.88
C PHE A 282 7.01 -12.84 12.01
N SER A 283 6.45 -11.67 12.30
CA SER A 283 6.76 -10.43 11.60
C SER A 283 8.17 -9.91 11.93
N ARG A 284 8.77 -9.19 11.00
CA ARG A 284 10.07 -8.53 11.20
C ARG A 284 10.01 -7.55 12.39
N PRO A 285 11.02 -7.55 13.28
CA PRO A 285 11.01 -6.64 14.42
C PRO A 285 11.10 -5.16 13.97
N PRO A 286 10.61 -4.22 14.80
CA PRO A 286 10.79 -2.78 14.55
C PRO A 286 12.28 -2.43 14.43
N GLY A 287 12.63 -1.58 13.46
CA GLY A 287 14.03 -1.18 13.22
C GLY A 287 14.91 -2.25 12.55
N TYR A 288 14.34 -3.37 12.11
CA TYR A 288 15.06 -4.40 11.36
C TYR A 288 15.65 -3.85 10.05
N ASP A 289 16.97 -3.94 9.93
CA ASP A 289 17.72 -3.60 8.73
C ASP A 289 18.83 -4.65 8.46
N PRO A 290 18.66 -5.52 7.44
CA PRO A 290 19.63 -6.56 7.13
C PRO A 290 20.94 -6.01 6.55
N LEU A 291 20.99 -4.74 6.15
CA LEU A 291 22.15 -4.11 5.51
C LEU A 291 23.16 -3.55 6.50
N THR A 292 22.84 -3.53 7.79
CA THR A 292 23.74 -3.04 8.85
C THR A 292 25.00 -3.89 8.99
N ARG A 293 24.96 -5.17 8.58
CA ARG A 293 26.13 -6.06 8.52
C ARG A 293 26.18 -6.77 7.17
N GLN A 294 27.25 -6.54 6.43
CA GLN A 294 27.45 -7.08 5.08
C GLN A 294 28.77 -7.83 4.98
N ASN A 295 28.78 -8.90 4.19
CA ASN A 295 29.94 -9.71 3.86
C ASN A 295 29.86 -10.12 2.38
N ILE A 296 29.69 -9.14 1.50
CA ILE A 296 29.45 -9.37 0.07
C ILE A 296 30.78 -9.73 -0.60
N THR A 297 30.88 -10.98 -1.02
CA THR A 297 32.03 -11.56 -1.74
C THR A 297 31.59 -12.03 -3.12
N THR A 298 32.52 -12.09 -4.08
CA THR A 298 32.21 -12.62 -5.42
C THR A 298 31.74 -14.08 -5.34
N GLU A 299 32.34 -14.90 -4.48
CA GLU A 299 31.98 -16.30 -4.29
C GLU A 299 30.59 -16.48 -3.66
N GLY A 300 30.26 -15.65 -2.67
CA GLY A 300 28.94 -15.66 -2.01
C GLY A 300 27.84 -15.22 -2.97
N VAL A 301 28.07 -14.15 -3.75
CA VAL A 301 27.13 -13.69 -4.77
C VAL A 301 27.00 -14.70 -5.92
N ALA A 302 28.10 -15.36 -6.32
CA ALA A 302 28.05 -16.44 -7.32
C ALA A 302 27.19 -17.62 -6.85
N ARG A 303 27.27 -18.01 -5.57
CA ARG A 303 26.38 -19.02 -4.98
C ARG A 303 24.91 -18.58 -5.00
N LEU A 304 24.64 -17.32 -4.66
CA LEU A 304 23.28 -16.77 -4.70
C LEU A 304 22.70 -16.81 -6.13
N GLY A 305 23.46 -16.36 -7.12
CA GLY A 305 23.06 -16.41 -8.53
C GLY A 305 22.84 -17.83 -9.05
N ALA A 306 23.72 -18.76 -8.69
CA ALA A 306 23.60 -20.18 -9.05
C ALA A 306 22.36 -20.84 -8.42
N ALA A 307 21.97 -20.45 -7.21
CA ALA A 307 20.72 -20.91 -6.61
C ALA A 307 19.50 -20.44 -7.42
N GLY A 308 19.51 -19.20 -7.92
CA GLY A 308 18.49 -18.70 -8.84
C GLY A 308 18.41 -19.49 -10.15
N ASP A 309 19.56 -19.79 -10.76
CA ASP A 309 19.63 -20.60 -11.99
C ASP A 309 19.10 -22.03 -11.77
N LEU A 310 19.50 -22.66 -10.66
CA LEU A 310 19.03 -23.99 -10.27
C LEU A 310 17.51 -24.00 -10.03
N CYS A 311 16.97 -22.95 -9.40
CA CYS A 311 15.54 -22.82 -9.17
C CYS A 311 14.76 -22.79 -10.49
N TRP A 312 15.22 -22.00 -11.46
CA TRP A 312 14.60 -21.92 -12.78
C TRP A 312 14.66 -23.26 -13.52
N GLU A 313 15.82 -23.93 -13.51
CA GLU A 313 15.98 -25.26 -14.09
C GLU A 313 15.01 -26.27 -13.45
N ALA A 314 14.92 -26.25 -12.12
CA ALA A 314 14.04 -27.13 -11.35
C ALA A 314 12.57 -26.93 -11.72
N ILE A 315 12.13 -25.67 -11.92
CA ILE A 315 10.77 -25.35 -12.34
C ILE A 315 10.47 -25.92 -13.73
N LEU A 316 11.36 -25.69 -14.70
CA LEU A 316 11.15 -26.19 -16.06
C LEU A 316 11.18 -27.73 -16.14
N GLN A 317 12.00 -28.37 -15.31
CA GLN A 317 12.11 -29.83 -15.24
C GLN A 317 11.10 -30.48 -14.30
N LYS A 318 10.33 -29.69 -13.54
CA LYS A 318 9.40 -30.16 -12.51
C LYS A 318 10.09 -31.06 -11.46
N ASP A 319 11.32 -30.69 -11.07
CA ASP A 319 12.15 -31.43 -10.11
C ASP A 319 12.09 -30.79 -8.72
N ILE A 320 11.33 -31.42 -7.81
CA ILE A 320 11.11 -30.86 -6.47
C ILE A 320 12.35 -30.90 -5.58
N ARG A 321 13.27 -31.84 -5.82
CA ARG A 321 14.52 -31.95 -5.05
C ARG A 321 15.48 -30.83 -5.43
N LYS A 322 15.63 -30.55 -6.72
CA LYS A 322 16.39 -29.37 -7.19
C LYS A 322 15.73 -28.08 -6.73
N LEU A 323 14.40 -28.00 -6.75
CA LEU A 323 13.67 -26.85 -6.25
C LEU A 323 13.98 -26.61 -4.77
N GLY A 324 13.78 -27.61 -3.91
CA GLY A 324 14.09 -27.51 -2.48
C GLY A 324 15.55 -27.16 -2.21
N LYS A 325 16.49 -27.76 -2.95
CA LYS A 325 17.90 -27.38 -2.88
C LYS A 325 18.11 -25.91 -3.20
N SER A 326 17.50 -25.38 -4.26
CA SER A 326 17.65 -23.97 -4.66
C SER A 326 17.10 -22.98 -3.63
N LEU A 327 15.97 -23.30 -2.96
CA LEU A 327 15.42 -22.49 -1.88
C LEU A 327 16.42 -22.41 -0.71
N THR A 328 16.92 -23.59 -0.29
CA THR A 328 17.88 -23.73 0.81
C THR A 328 19.21 -23.06 0.50
N ASP A 329 19.73 -23.24 -0.71
CA ASP A 329 20.98 -22.61 -1.15
C ASP A 329 20.87 -21.09 -1.13
N THR A 330 19.71 -20.54 -1.52
CA THR A 330 19.44 -19.09 -1.43
C THR A 330 19.47 -18.62 0.02
N HIS A 331 18.79 -19.32 0.93
CA HIS A 331 18.80 -18.98 2.37
C HIS A 331 20.23 -18.99 2.95
N ASN A 332 21.02 -20.00 2.61
CA ASN A 332 22.40 -20.12 3.05
C ASN A 332 23.29 -19.02 2.47
N ALA A 333 23.12 -18.70 1.18
CA ALA A 333 23.85 -17.60 0.55
C ALA A 333 23.49 -16.27 1.20
N TRP A 334 22.21 -16.01 1.52
CA TRP A 334 21.79 -14.82 2.27
C TRP A 334 22.46 -14.73 3.64
N ALA A 335 22.49 -15.83 4.40
CA ALA A 335 23.15 -15.87 5.70
C ALA A 335 24.67 -15.58 5.62
N GLU A 336 25.29 -15.89 4.48
CA GLU A 336 26.69 -15.61 4.23
C GLU A 336 26.94 -14.13 3.88
N ILE A 337 26.24 -13.59 2.88
CA ILE A 337 26.51 -12.25 2.33
C ILE A 337 25.84 -11.13 3.12
N LEU A 338 24.71 -11.43 3.76
CA LEU A 338 23.91 -10.51 4.57
C LEU A 338 23.46 -11.26 5.85
N PRO A 339 24.35 -11.44 6.84
CA PRO A 339 24.11 -12.36 7.97
C PRO A 339 22.89 -12.05 8.83
N LEU A 340 22.31 -10.86 8.71
CA LEU A 340 21.11 -10.45 9.45
C LEU A 340 19.81 -10.75 8.71
N THR A 341 19.87 -11.40 7.53
CA THR A 341 18.70 -11.89 6.81
C THR A 341 18.01 -13.07 7.49
N THR A 342 18.72 -13.75 8.40
CA THR A 342 18.25 -14.86 9.23
C THR A 342 18.83 -14.75 10.64
N ASN A 343 18.33 -15.58 11.56
CA ASN A 343 18.86 -15.77 12.92
C ASN A 343 18.54 -17.21 13.39
N ASP A 344 18.98 -17.56 14.60
CA ASP A 344 18.79 -18.92 15.14
C ASP A 344 17.31 -19.29 15.29
N GLU A 345 16.44 -18.33 15.60
CA GLU A 345 14.99 -18.55 15.74
C GLU A 345 14.34 -18.88 14.39
N ILE A 346 14.68 -18.13 13.34
CA ILE A 346 14.23 -18.39 11.97
C ILE A 346 14.75 -19.75 11.48
N ASN A 347 16.03 -20.05 11.72
CA ASN A 347 16.62 -21.31 11.31
C ASN A 347 15.96 -22.50 12.03
N ALA A 348 15.71 -22.38 13.34
CA ALA A 348 15.03 -23.42 14.11
C ALA A 348 13.61 -23.66 13.60
N GLU A 349 12.87 -22.60 13.25
CA GLU A 349 11.54 -22.73 12.67
C GLU A 349 11.59 -23.38 11.27
N LEU A 350 12.52 -22.96 10.40
CA LEU A 350 12.73 -23.55 9.07
C LEU A 350 13.05 -25.06 9.15
N ASP A 351 13.91 -25.46 10.08
CA ASP A 351 14.35 -26.84 10.24
C ASP A 351 13.30 -27.72 10.95
N SER A 352 12.21 -27.14 11.48
CA SER A 352 11.11 -27.89 12.09
C SER A 352 10.22 -28.62 11.07
N TYR A 353 10.28 -28.23 9.79
CA TYR A 353 9.43 -28.76 8.73
C TYR A 353 10.14 -29.83 7.90
N ALA A 354 9.49 -30.99 7.77
CA ALA A 354 9.90 -32.01 6.81
C ALA A 354 9.58 -31.52 5.38
N CYS A 355 10.62 -31.25 4.59
CA CYS A 355 10.49 -30.75 3.22
C CYS A 355 11.74 -31.10 2.39
N TYR A 356 11.66 -30.91 1.07
CA TYR A 356 12.83 -31.02 0.18
C TYR A 356 13.74 -29.78 0.27
N GLY A 357 13.22 -28.68 0.80
CA GLY A 357 13.96 -27.47 1.12
C GLY A 357 13.06 -26.26 1.31
N ARG A 358 13.67 -25.13 1.67
CA ARG A 358 12.97 -24.04 2.35
C ARG A 358 13.72 -22.73 2.27
N ILE A 359 12.97 -21.63 2.35
CA ILE A 359 13.47 -20.25 2.43
C ILE A 359 12.41 -19.39 3.12
N THR A 360 12.77 -18.21 3.59
CA THR A 360 11.79 -17.16 3.90
C THR A 360 11.39 -16.39 2.63
N SER A 361 10.10 -16.08 2.47
CA SER A 361 9.54 -15.31 1.34
C SER A 361 10.15 -13.91 1.18
N GLY A 362 10.75 -13.39 2.24
CA GLY A 362 11.74 -12.32 2.22
C GLY A 362 12.52 -12.29 3.53
N CYS A 363 13.64 -11.59 3.56
CA CYS A 363 14.56 -11.63 4.70
C CYS A 363 13.94 -11.23 6.05
N GLY A 364 14.25 -11.94 7.12
CA GLY A 364 13.93 -11.56 8.49
C GLY A 364 12.51 -11.82 9.00
N GLY A 365 11.66 -12.54 8.26
CA GLY A 365 10.33 -12.95 8.73
C GLY A 365 9.24 -12.93 7.64
N GLY A 366 7.99 -13.17 8.05
CA GLY A 366 6.82 -13.13 7.17
C GLY A 366 6.22 -14.50 6.87
N TYR A 367 6.70 -15.15 5.82
CA TYR A 367 6.31 -16.53 5.51
C TYR A 367 7.52 -17.38 5.21
N ILE A 368 7.45 -18.65 5.56
CA ILE A 368 8.32 -19.71 5.08
C ILE A 368 7.74 -20.25 3.78
N VAL A 369 8.59 -20.43 2.78
CA VAL A 369 8.30 -21.10 1.52
C VAL A 369 8.94 -22.48 1.58
N LEU A 370 8.12 -23.54 1.55
CA LEU A 370 8.54 -24.93 1.62
C LEU A 370 8.34 -25.60 0.26
N ALA A 371 9.36 -26.33 -0.22
CA ALA A 371 9.24 -27.28 -1.32
C ALA A 371 8.81 -28.65 -0.78
N THR A 372 7.56 -29.05 -1.00
CA THR A 372 7.01 -30.32 -0.51
C THR A 372 5.80 -30.78 -1.32
N GLU A 373 5.65 -32.10 -1.47
CA GLU A 373 4.46 -32.75 -2.03
C GLU A 373 3.38 -32.98 -0.96
N GLU A 374 3.76 -32.97 0.31
CA GLU A 374 2.88 -33.25 1.45
C GLU A 374 2.23 -31.99 1.99
N ASP A 375 1.06 -32.15 2.61
CA ASP A 375 0.44 -31.07 3.38
C ASP A 375 1.21 -30.81 4.67
N VAL A 376 1.33 -29.53 5.03
CA VAL A 376 2.04 -29.09 6.23
C VAL A 376 1.04 -28.45 7.20
N PRO A 377 1.02 -28.84 8.49
CA PRO A 377 0.15 -28.21 9.49
C PRO A 377 0.34 -26.70 9.55
N GLY A 378 -0.75 -25.93 9.49
CA GLY A 378 -0.72 -24.47 9.44
C GLY A 378 -0.26 -23.87 8.10
N GLY A 379 0.14 -24.72 7.15
CA GLY A 379 0.56 -24.32 5.82
C GLY A 379 -0.60 -24.21 4.83
N PHE A 380 -0.33 -23.56 3.71
CA PHE A 380 -1.27 -23.45 2.60
C PHE A 380 -0.59 -23.42 1.23
N ARG A 381 -1.29 -23.92 0.22
CA ARG A 381 -0.85 -23.88 -1.18
C ARG A 381 -1.14 -22.53 -1.81
N ILE A 382 -0.33 -22.19 -2.80
CA ILE A 382 -0.44 -20.96 -3.59
C ILE A 382 -1.26 -21.22 -4.84
N LYS A 383 -1.73 -20.15 -5.50
CA LYS A 383 -2.32 -20.23 -6.84
C LYS A 383 -1.53 -19.31 -7.77
N VAL A 384 -0.87 -19.85 -8.78
CA VAL A 384 -0.07 -19.06 -9.71
C VAL A 384 -1.01 -18.28 -10.64
N ARG A 385 -0.74 -17.00 -10.87
CA ARG A 385 -1.54 -16.15 -11.74
C ARG A 385 -1.09 -16.29 -13.20
N ARG A 386 -2.04 -16.43 -14.11
CA ARG A 386 -1.83 -16.61 -15.55
C ARG A 386 -2.51 -15.46 -16.30
N PHE A 387 -2.23 -15.27 -17.60
CA PHE A 387 -2.85 -14.22 -18.41
C PHE A 387 -4.39 -14.37 -18.61
N HIS A 388 -4.99 -15.50 -18.19
CA HIS A 388 -6.35 -15.90 -18.56
C HIS A 388 -7.27 -16.28 -17.38
N CYS A 389 -6.97 -15.83 -16.16
CA CYS A 389 -7.79 -16.17 -14.99
C CYS A 389 -7.98 -14.98 -14.05
#